data_AF-A0A9K3D757-F1
#
_entry.id   AF-A0A9K3D757-F1
#
_cell.length_a   1.000
_cell.length_b   1.000
_cell.length_c   1.000
_cell.angle_alpha   90.00
_cell.angle_beta   90.00
_cell.angle_gamma   90.00
#
_symmetry.space_group_name_H-M   'P 1'
#
loop_
_entity.id
_entity.type
_entity.pdbx_description
1 polymer ?
#
loop_
_entity_poly.entity_id
_entity_poly.type
_entity_poly.pdbx_seq_one_letter_code
_entity_poly.pdbx_strand_id
1 'polypeptide(L)'
;YQFAILSTQTNAVMSLFAPLVSPLAVNLLAILLLFHLLFANLIFCTQHYGNTKDRNKSYSGQALATFYFSMLGYDLSAINTSLGRLLAGIDTLLQSILMALFVGVVTVESIAGVSSEFDANSLAGYTVAAPGGTHVLEWVEHEGATPYAMPPGTTSCIEALEGGYADACCYPSGTMAELLKGDAGEGLDLVPGSFHEQSVVMYAHESYTDTLADINLALMWLWQNGFIETLQEKWMEAPSAERYLCCGSQFGMTI
;
A
#
# COMPACT_ATOMS: atom_id res chain seq x y z
N TYR A 1 8.26 4.35 18.91
CA TYR A 1 6.80 4.25 18.77
C TYR A 1 6.44 3.42 17.56
N GLN A 2 5.22 2.88 17.55
CA GLN A 2 4.71 2.03 16.47
C GLN A 2 3.29 2.47 16.09
N PHE A 3 2.98 2.39 14.80
CA PHE A 3 1.68 2.78 14.28
C PHE A 3 0.86 1.57 13.84
N ALA A 4 -0.44 1.66 14.02
CA ALA A 4 -1.42 0.76 13.46
C ALA A 4 -2.50 1.56 12.71
N ILE A 5 -2.99 0.98 11.63
CA ILE A 5 -4.04 1.54 10.79
C ILE A 5 -5.18 0.53 10.69
N LEU A 6 -6.36 0.99 10.28
CA LEU A 6 -7.45 0.07 10.01
C LEU A 6 -7.02 -0.86 8.86
N SER A 7 -7.09 -2.17 9.09
CA SER A 7 -6.87 -3.12 8.02
C SER A 7 -7.90 -2.84 6.94
N THR A 8 -7.43 -2.46 5.76
CA THR A 8 -8.29 -2.19 4.62
C THR A 8 -8.89 -3.51 4.11
N GLN A 9 -9.86 -4.06 4.84
CA GLN A 9 -10.93 -4.86 4.23
C GLN A 9 -11.90 -3.94 3.49
N THR A 10 -11.40 -3.04 2.65
CA THR A 10 -12.21 -2.50 1.56
C THR A 10 -12.67 -3.69 0.75
N ASN A 11 -14.00 -3.95 0.74
CA ASN A 11 -14.69 -4.96 -0.06
C ASN A 11 -13.80 -5.39 -1.23
N ALA A 12 -13.21 -6.58 -1.17
CA ALA A 12 -12.15 -7.03 -2.09
C ALA A 12 -12.50 -6.79 -3.57
N VAL A 13 -13.80 -6.75 -3.86
CA VAL A 13 -14.38 -6.40 -5.15
C VAL A 13 -14.07 -4.95 -5.58
N MET A 14 -14.27 -3.93 -4.75
CA MET A 14 -14.06 -2.52 -5.13
C MET A 14 -12.58 -2.14 -5.18
N SER A 15 -11.73 -2.74 -4.33
CA SER A 15 -10.27 -2.56 -4.42
C SER A 15 -9.67 -3.21 -5.67
N LEU A 16 -10.26 -4.31 -6.17
CA LEU A 16 -9.94 -4.88 -7.49
C LEU A 16 -10.29 -3.94 -8.65
N PHE A 17 -11.30 -3.08 -8.50
CA PHE A 17 -11.72 -2.14 -9.55
C PHE A 17 -11.05 -0.77 -9.47
N ALA A 18 -10.54 -0.34 -8.31
CA ALA A 18 -9.92 0.98 -8.16
C ALA A 18 -8.75 1.25 -9.14
N PRO A 19 -7.83 0.29 -9.39
CA PRO A 19 -6.77 0.44 -10.40
C PRO A 19 -7.30 0.60 -11.83
N LEU A 20 -8.48 0.05 -12.15
CA LEU A 20 -9.09 0.19 -13.47
C LEU A 20 -9.63 1.60 -13.73
N VAL A 21 -9.83 2.39 -12.67
CA VAL A 21 -10.33 3.77 -12.75
C VAL A 21 -9.23 4.81 -12.51
N SER A 22 -7.97 4.38 -12.36
CA SER A 22 -6.86 5.32 -12.15
C SER A 22 -6.70 6.24 -13.37
N PRO A 23 -6.29 7.51 -13.19
CA PRO A 23 -6.08 8.41 -14.31
C PRO A 23 -5.12 7.85 -15.36
N LEU A 24 -4.10 7.09 -14.92
CA LEU A 24 -3.14 6.45 -15.81
C LEU A 24 -3.78 5.29 -16.59
N ALA A 25 -4.50 4.39 -15.93
CA ALA A 25 -5.21 3.28 -16.58
C ALA A 25 -6.28 3.79 -17.55
N VAL A 26 -7.05 4.81 -17.16
CA VAL A 26 -8.06 5.47 -17.99
C VAL A 26 -7.41 6.13 -19.21
N ASN A 27 -6.28 6.82 -19.04
CA ASN A 27 -5.56 7.42 -20.17
C ASN A 27 -5.02 6.36 -21.12
N LEU A 28 -4.45 5.27 -20.61
CA LEU A 28 -3.98 4.15 -21.45
C LEU A 28 -5.13 3.50 -22.22
N LEU A 29 -6.27 3.30 -21.57
CA LEU A 29 -7.48 2.77 -22.22
C LEU A 29 -8.01 3.73 -23.28
N ALA A 30 -8.04 5.03 -23.01
CA ALA A 30 -8.46 6.05 -23.96
C ALA A 30 -7.52 6.12 -25.18
N ILE A 31 -6.20 6.05 -24.95
CA ILE A 31 -5.20 5.98 -26.01
C ILE A 31 -5.39 4.72 -26.85
N LEU A 32 -5.61 3.57 -26.21
CA LEU A 32 -5.87 2.30 -26.89
C LEU A 32 -7.11 2.41 -27.78
N LEU A 33 -8.22 2.92 -27.26
CA LEU A 33 -9.46 3.13 -28.03
C LEU A 33 -9.27 4.11 -29.19
N LEU A 34 -8.48 5.17 -29.00
CA LEU A 34 -8.22 6.19 -30.02
C LEU A 34 -7.38 5.61 -31.17
N PHE A 35 -6.30 4.89 -30.85
CA PHE A 35 -5.50 4.18 -31.86
C PHE A 35 -6.34 3.17 -32.62
N HIS A 36 -7.18 2.41 -31.92
CA HIS A 36 -8.06 1.42 -32.53
C HIS A 36 -9.04 2.06 -33.51
N LEU A 37 -9.65 3.19 -33.12
CA LEU A 37 -10.56 3.93 -33.98
C LEU A 37 -9.84 4.54 -35.20
N LEU A 38 -8.61 5.01 -35.02
CA LEU A 38 -7.75 5.51 -36.10
C LEU A 38 -7.44 4.39 -37.11
N PHE A 39 -6.93 3.24 -36.66
CA PHE A 39 -6.57 2.14 -37.54
C PHE A 39 -7.78 1.51 -38.23
N ALA A 40 -8.91 1.35 -37.52
CA ALA A 40 -10.16 0.91 -38.13
C ALA A 40 -10.61 1.84 -39.27
N ASN A 41 -10.48 3.16 -39.08
CA ASN A 41 -10.77 4.15 -40.12
C ASN A 41 -9.80 4.08 -41.30
N LEU A 42 -8.50 3.94 -41.04
CA LEU A 42 -7.49 3.83 -42.09
C LEU A 42 -7.70 2.55 -42.91
N ILE A 43 -7.93 1.41 -42.26
CA ILE A 43 -8.22 0.13 -42.92
C ILE A 43 -9.50 0.26 -43.75
N PHE A 44 -10.57 0.84 -43.19
CA PHE A 44 -11.80 1.12 -43.94
C PHE A 44 -11.52 1.94 -45.21
N CYS A 45 -10.80 3.05 -45.10
CA CYS A 45 -10.43 3.87 -46.25
C CYS A 45 -9.66 3.08 -47.31
N THR A 46 -8.67 2.26 -46.89
CA THR A 46 -7.91 1.44 -47.84
C THR A 46 -8.78 0.41 -48.56
N GLN A 47 -9.74 -0.22 -47.87
CA GLN A 47 -10.64 -1.18 -48.48
C GLN A 47 -11.66 -0.50 -49.40
N HIS A 48 -12.26 0.60 -48.94
CA HIS A 48 -13.32 1.31 -49.64
C HIS A 48 -12.83 1.98 -50.92
N TYR A 49 -11.62 2.55 -50.90
CA TYR A 49 -11.02 3.22 -52.06
C TYR A 49 -10.10 2.30 -52.88
N GLY A 50 -9.57 1.23 -52.29
CA GLY A 50 -8.67 0.28 -52.95
C GLY A 50 -9.36 -0.93 -53.60
N ASN A 51 -10.63 -1.18 -53.32
CA ASN A 51 -11.38 -2.30 -53.88
C ASN A 51 -12.75 -1.86 -54.44
N THR A 52 -12.99 -2.11 -55.74
CA THR A 52 -14.25 -1.74 -56.40
C THR A 52 -15.46 -2.49 -55.85
N LYS A 53 -15.27 -3.67 -55.25
CA LYS A 53 -16.35 -4.48 -54.64
C LYS A 53 -16.88 -3.92 -53.31
N ASP A 54 -16.06 -3.16 -52.58
CA ASP A 54 -16.38 -2.68 -51.23
C ASP A 54 -16.80 -1.20 -51.21
N ARG A 55 -16.72 -0.50 -52.35
CA ARG A 55 -17.00 0.93 -52.52
C ARG A 55 -18.44 1.37 -52.26
N ASN A 56 -19.40 0.45 -52.26
CA ASN A 56 -20.82 0.74 -51.98
C ASN A 56 -21.29 0.24 -50.62
N LYS A 57 -20.41 -0.35 -49.81
CA LYS A 57 -20.77 -0.83 -48.47
C LYS A 57 -20.78 0.33 -47.48
N SER A 58 -21.73 0.31 -46.54
CA SER A 58 -21.86 1.38 -45.56
C SER A 58 -20.68 1.40 -44.59
N TYR A 59 -20.26 2.62 -44.23
CA TYR A 59 -19.21 2.87 -43.27
C TYR A 59 -19.47 2.17 -41.92
N SER A 60 -20.70 2.24 -41.41
CA SER A 60 -21.05 1.67 -40.09
C SER A 60 -20.89 0.14 -40.02
N GLY A 61 -21.23 -0.59 -41.09
CA GLY A 61 -21.13 -2.05 -41.09
C GLY A 61 -19.68 -2.54 -41.25
N GLN A 62 -18.89 -1.86 -42.08
CA GLN A 62 -17.50 -2.26 -42.31
C GLN A 62 -16.55 -1.76 -41.24
N ALA A 63 -16.68 -0.51 -40.78
CA ALA A 63 -15.83 0.01 -39.71
C ALA A 63 -16.03 -0.76 -38.40
N LEU A 64 -17.27 -1.15 -38.07
CA LEU A 64 -17.56 -1.97 -36.90
C LEU A 64 -17.03 -3.40 -37.05
N ALA A 65 -17.16 -4.01 -38.24
CA ALA A 65 -16.59 -5.33 -38.49
C ALA A 65 -15.05 -5.29 -38.41
N THR A 66 -14.41 -4.29 -39.03
CA THR A 66 -12.95 -4.07 -38.94
C THR A 66 -12.53 -3.82 -37.49
N PHE A 67 -13.31 -3.06 -36.71
CA PHE A 67 -13.10 -2.84 -35.29
C PHE A 67 -13.13 -4.16 -34.50
N TYR A 68 -14.12 -5.03 -34.75
CA TYR A 68 -14.23 -6.35 -34.09
C TYR A 68 -13.11 -7.32 -34.50
N PHE A 69 -12.74 -7.35 -35.78
CA PHE A 69 -11.73 -8.27 -36.29
C PHE A 69 -10.31 -7.88 -35.89
N SER A 70 -9.99 -6.58 -35.81
CA SER A 70 -8.66 -6.15 -35.36
C SER A 70 -8.46 -6.35 -33.86
N MET A 71 -9.52 -6.25 -33.05
CA MET A 71 -9.44 -6.41 -31.58
C MET A 71 -9.21 -7.86 -31.14
N LEU A 72 -9.71 -8.83 -31.92
CA LEU A 72 -9.61 -10.26 -31.60
C LEU A 72 -8.51 -10.97 -32.41
N GLY A 73 -7.86 -10.27 -33.35
CA GLY A 73 -6.89 -10.88 -34.28
C GLY A 73 -7.51 -11.93 -35.22
N TYR A 74 -8.83 -12.06 -35.21
CA TYR A 74 -9.55 -13.03 -36.02
C TYR A 74 -9.72 -12.46 -37.43
N ASP A 75 -8.88 -12.96 -38.33
CA ASP A 75 -9.09 -12.99 -39.77
C ASP A 75 -8.63 -11.78 -40.62
N LEU A 76 -7.31 -11.64 -40.72
CA LEU A 76 -6.64 -10.79 -41.73
C LEU A 76 -7.03 -11.14 -43.19
N SER A 77 -7.63 -12.32 -43.44
CA SER A 77 -8.08 -12.71 -44.78
C SER A 77 -9.32 -11.94 -45.24
N ALA A 78 -10.08 -11.36 -44.31
CA ALA A 78 -11.19 -10.47 -44.60
C ALA A 78 -10.74 -9.13 -45.23
N ILE A 79 -9.45 -8.79 -45.13
CA ILE A 79 -8.87 -7.57 -45.69
C ILE A 79 -8.32 -7.86 -47.08
N ASN A 80 -8.93 -7.26 -48.10
CA ASN A 80 -8.62 -7.55 -49.51
C ASN A 80 -7.44 -6.75 -50.08
N THR A 81 -6.94 -5.74 -49.36
CA THR A 81 -5.84 -4.88 -49.81
C THR A 81 -4.55 -5.15 -49.04
N SER A 82 -3.41 -5.20 -49.73
CA SER A 82 -2.08 -5.37 -49.10
C SER A 82 -1.77 -4.29 -48.07
N LEU A 83 -2.11 -3.02 -48.37
CA LEU A 83 -1.93 -1.90 -47.45
C LEU A 83 -2.81 -2.03 -46.20
N GLY A 84 -4.09 -2.40 -46.35
CA GLY A 84 -4.98 -2.67 -45.21
C GLY A 84 -4.48 -3.82 -44.33
N ARG A 85 -3.89 -4.87 -44.92
CA ARG A 85 -3.28 -5.98 -44.15
C ARG A 85 -2.07 -5.53 -43.35
N LEU A 86 -1.22 -4.68 -43.93
CA LEU A 86 -0.07 -4.10 -43.23
C LEU A 86 -0.53 -3.24 -42.04
N LEU A 87 -1.52 -2.36 -42.25
CA LEU A 87 -2.09 -1.52 -41.20
C LEU A 87 -2.71 -2.34 -40.07
N ALA A 88 -3.43 -3.42 -40.40
CA ALA A 88 -3.98 -4.33 -39.40
C ALA A 88 -2.87 -5.05 -38.61
N GLY A 89 -1.79 -5.47 -39.26
CA GLY A 89 -0.64 -6.08 -38.57
C GLY A 89 0.04 -5.11 -37.58
N ILE A 90 0.16 -3.84 -37.95
CA ILE A 90 0.70 -2.79 -37.05
C ILE A 90 -0.25 -2.55 -35.88
N ASP A 91 -1.55 -2.46 -36.13
CA ASP A 91 -2.59 -2.27 -35.11
C ASP A 91 -2.54 -3.40 -34.06
N THR A 92 -2.51 -4.66 -34.49
CA THR A 92 -2.43 -5.82 -33.58
C THR A 92 -1.16 -5.82 -32.73
N LEU A 93 0.00 -5.44 -33.29
CA LEU A 93 1.25 -5.36 -32.54
C LEU A 93 1.20 -4.24 -31.49
N LEU A 94 0.66 -3.08 -31.86
CA LEU A 94 0.50 -1.94 -30.95
C LEU A 94 -0.46 -2.28 -29.80
N GLN A 95 -1.59 -2.93 -30.10
CA GLN A 95 -2.55 -3.38 -29.08
C GLN A 95 -1.93 -4.37 -28.10
N SER A 96 -1.11 -5.31 -28.59
CA SER A 96 -0.42 -6.28 -27.73
C SER A 96 0.51 -5.57 -26.73
N ILE A 97 1.25 -4.55 -27.18
CA ILE A 97 2.13 -3.74 -26.34
C ILE A 97 1.32 -2.91 -25.32
N LEU A 98 0.28 -2.22 -25.78
CA LEU A 98 -0.55 -1.37 -24.92
C LEU A 98 -1.32 -2.19 -23.88
N MET A 99 -1.81 -3.37 -24.25
CA MET A 99 -2.46 -4.30 -23.31
C MET A 99 -1.48 -4.81 -22.25
N ALA A 100 -0.25 -5.15 -22.64
CA ALA A 100 0.79 -5.55 -21.68
C ALA A 100 1.14 -4.42 -20.70
N LEU A 101 1.22 -3.18 -21.20
CA LEU A 101 1.42 -1.99 -20.36
C LEU A 101 0.24 -1.74 -19.42
N PHE A 102 -0.99 -1.85 -19.92
CA PHE A 102 -2.20 -1.70 -19.12
C PHE A 102 -2.27 -2.73 -18.00
N VAL A 103 -2.04 -4.01 -18.31
CA VAL A 103 -1.96 -5.09 -17.30
C VAL A 103 -0.85 -4.80 -16.30
N GLY A 104 0.31 -4.33 -16.73
CA GLY A 104 1.41 -3.95 -15.85
C GLY A 104 1.03 -2.83 -14.87
N VAL A 105 0.43 -1.74 -15.37
CA VAL A 105 -0.03 -0.61 -14.54
C VAL A 105 -1.10 -1.07 -13.55
N VAL A 106 -2.12 -1.78 -14.02
CA VAL A 106 -3.19 -2.31 -13.15
C VAL A 106 -2.62 -3.22 -12.08
N THR A 107 -1.64 -4.07 -12.41
CA THR A 107 -1.00 -4.98 -11.44
C THR A 107 -0.22 -4.20 -10.37
N VAL A 108 0.57 -3.21 -10.78
CA VAL A 108 1.36 -2.38 -9.85
C VAL A 108 0.44 -1.57 -8.94
N GLU A 109 -0.60 -0.95 -9.49
CA GLU A 109 -1.57 -0.17 -8.72
C GLU A 109 -2.46 -1.06 -7.83
N SER A 110 -2.75 -2.30 -8.23
CA SER A 110 -3.44 -3.27 -7.37
C SER A 110 -2.60 -3.67 -6.15
N ILE A 111 -1.28 -3.74 -6.31
CA ILE A 111 -0.35 -4.01 -5.20
C ILE A 111 -0.22 -2.77 -4.31
N ALA A 112 -0.15 -1.57 -4.90
CA ALA A 112 -0.04 -0.31 -4.16
C ALA A 112 -1.36 0.08 -3.43
N GLY A 113 -2.51 -0.25 -3.99
CA GLY A 113 -3.84 0.05 -3.43
C GLY A 113 -4.21 -0.77 -2.18
N VAL A 114 -3.34 -1.69 -1.74
CA VAL A 114 -3.47 -2.44 -0.48
C VAL A 114 -2.72 -1.76 0.68
N SER A 115 -1.89 -0.74 0.40
CA SER A 115 -1.34 0.12 1.45
C SER A 115 -2.12 1.43 1.49
N SER A 116 -3.02 1.59 2.44
CA SER A 116 -3.53 2.92 2.79
C SER A 116 -2.35 3.85 3.13
N GLU A 117 -2.40 5.04 2.53
CA GLU A 117 -1.39 6.10 2.39
C GLU A 117 -0.81 6.69 3.70
N PHE A 118 -0.85 5.99 4.83
CA PHE A 118 -0.21 6.50 6.04
C PHE A 118 1.32 6.41 5.93
N ASP A 119 1.96 7.53 5.60
CA ASP A 119 3.42 7.66 5.64
C ASP A 119 3.89 7.96 7.06
N ALA A 120 4.28 6.93 7.79
CA ALA A 120 4.81 7.07 9.14
C ALA A 120 6.14 7.86 9.22
N ASN A 121 6.80 8.15 8.09
CA ASN A 121 7.97 9.04 8.07
C ASN A 121 7.59 10.53 8.02
N SER A 122 6.34 10.86 7.70
CA SER A 122 5.84 12.23 7.68
C SER A 122 4.41 12.27 8.23
N LEU A 123 4.29 12.68 9.50
CA LEU A 123 2.99 12.75 10.18
C LEU A 123 2.19 14.00 9.83
N ALA A 124 2.78 14.94 9.09
CA ALA A 124 2.16 16.21 8.75
C ALA A 124 0.89 16.02 7.90
N GLY A 125 -0.22 16.55 8.40
CA GLY A 125 -1.52 16.45 7.72
C GLY A 125 -2.34 15.21 8.07
N TYR A 126 -1.80 14.28 8.86
CA TYR A 126 -2.55 13.16 9.42
C TYR A 126 -3.10 13.49 10.81
N THR A 127 -4.24 12.91 11.14
CA THR A 127 -4.78 12.86 12.48
C THR A 127 -4.39 11.53 13.12
N VAL A 128 -3.64 11.58 14.23
CA VAL A 128 -3.12 10.37 14.86
C VAL A 128 -3.69 10.24 16.26
N ALA A 129 -4.33 9.10 16.51
CA ALA A 129 -4.87 8.72 17.80
C ALA A 129 -3.75 8.22 18.72
N ALA A 130 -3.65 8.77 19.93
CA ALA A 130 -2.75 8.27 20.96
C ALA A 130 -3.42 8.34 22.35
N PRO A 131 -2.99 7.51 23.33
CA PRO A 131 -3.52 7.59 24.69
C PRO A 131 -3.38 8.99 25.28
N GLY A 132 -4.49 9.55 25.77
CA GLY A 132 -4.51 10.89 26.35
C GLY A 132 -3.57 11.03 27.56
N GLY A 133 -2.90 12.20 27.68
CA GLY A 133 -2.01 12.50 28.80
C GLY A 133 -0.69 11.72 28.79
N THR A 134 -0.26 11.21 27.64
CA THR A 134 1.00 10.48 27.49
C THR A 134 1.98 11.20 26.58
N HIS A 135 3.27 10.89 26.73
CA HIS A 135 4.35 11.40 25.86
C HIS A 135 4.19 10.99 24.39
N VAL A 136 3.39 9.96 24.08
CA VAL A 136 3.08 9.58 22.70
C VAL A 136 2.32 10.72 22.02
N LEU A 137 1.31 11.28 22.70
CA LEU A 137 0.47 12.34 22.17
C LEU A 137 1.27 13.62 21.94
N GLU A 138 2.12 13.99 22.91
CA GLU A 138 3.03 15.14 22.81
C GLU A 138 4.03 14.97 21.65
N TRP A 139 4.58 13.77 21.47
CA TRP A 139 5.49 13.46 20.38
C TRP A 139 4.81 13.55 19.01
N VAL A 140 3.62 12.95 18.86
CA VAL A 140 2.83 13.03 17.63
C VAL A 140 2.53 14.48 17.23
N GLU A 141 2.15 15.32 18.19
CA GLU A 141 1.92 16.75 17.96
C GLU A 141 3.21 17.46 17.53
N HIS A 142 4.34 17.14 18.16
CA HIS A 142 5.65 17.70 17.81
C HIS A 142 6.09 17.35 16.39
N GLU A 143 5.79 16.14 15.92
CA GLU A 143 6.08 15.67 14.56
C GLU A 143 5.10 16.22 13.50
N GLY A 144 4.16 17.08 13.89
CA GLY A 144 3.28 17.83 12.99
C GLY A 144 1.96 17.16 12.63
N ALA A 145 1.61 16.04 13.26
CA ALA A 145 0.27 15.46 13.17
C ALA A 145 -0.74 16.25 14.01
N THR A 146 -2.03 16.08 13.69
CA THR A 146 -3.13 16.51 14.56
C THR A 146 -3.37 15.44 15.62
N PRO A 147 -3.09 15.68 16.92
CA PRO A 147 -3.25 14.66 17.94
C PRO A 147 -4.73 14.43 18.26
N TYR A 148 -5.18 13.18 18.23
CA TYR A 148 -6.46 12.75 18.79
C TYR A 148 -6.23 12.03 20.11
N ALA A 149 -6.61 12.67 21.22
CA ALA A 149 -6.46 12.10 22.56
C ALA A 149 -7.54 11.03 22.78
N MET A 150 -7.14 9.77 22.78
CA MET A 150 -8.04 8.66 23.03
C MET A 150 -8.50 8.63 24.49
N PRO A 151 -9.79 8.32 24.76
CA PRO A 151 -10.26 8.04 26.10
C PRO A 151 -9.48 6.87 26.72
N PRO A 152 -9.30 6.84 28.05
CA PRO A 152 -8.62 5.74 28.71
C PRO A 152 -9.35 4.39 28.48
N GLY A 153 -8.66 3.43 27.85
CA GLY A 153 -9.16 2.08 27.53
C GLY A 153 -8.56 1.52 26.23
N THR A 154 -8.46 0.19 26.10
CA THR A 154 -7.78 -0.50 24.98
C THR A 154 -8.60 -0.62 23.68
N THR A 155 -9.94 -0.52 23.73
CA THR A 155 -10.80 -0.53 22.53
C THR A 155 -10.87 0.82 21.81
N SER A 156 -10.22 1.84 22.34
CA SER A 156 -10.31 3.22 21.84
C SER A 156 -9.68 3.43 20.46
N CYS A 157 -8.73 2.58 20.05
CA CYS A 157 -8.02 2.74 18.78
C CYS A 157 -8.87 2.33 17.57
N ILE A 158 -9.44 1.12 17.58
CA ILE A 158 -10.33 0.68 16.50
C ILE A 158 -11.51 1.65 16.37
N GLU A 159 -12.12 2.05 17.48
CA GLU A 159 -13.23 3.03 17.48
C GLU A 159 -12.82 4.38 16.88
N ALA A 160 -11.59 4.85 17.16
CA ALA A 160 -11.08 6.09 16.58
C ALA A 160 -10.88 5.99 15.06
N LEU A 161 -10.36 4.85 14.59
CA LEU A 161 -10.10 4.58 13.18
C LEU A 161 -11.41 4.33 12.40
N GLU A 162 -12.28 3.44 12.88
CA GLU A 162 -13.58 3.15 12.26
C GLU A 162 -14.52 4.36 12.26
N GLY A 163 -14.45 5.18 13.32
CA GLY A 163 -15.23 6.41 13.43
C GLY A 163 -14.72 7.54 12.54
N GLY A 164 -13.58 7.38 11.85
CA GLY A 164 -12.96 8.42 11.03
C GLY A 164 -12.44 9.60 11.85
N TYR A 165 -12.18 9.40 13.14
CA TYR A 165 -11.63 10.41 14.03
C TYR A 165 -10.10 10.50 13.94
N ALA A 166 -9.45 9.44 13.43
CA ALA A 166 -8.01 9.38 13.20
C ALA A 166 -7.69 8.54 11.95
N ASP A 167 -6.55 8.83 11.35
CA ASP A 167 -5.98 8.11 10.20
C ASP A 167 -5.09 6.94 10.65
N ALA A 168 -4.46 7.06 11.82
CA ALA A 168 -3.65 6.01 12.45
C ALA A 168 -3.70 6.09 13.98
N CYS A 169 -3.38 4.98 14.64
CA CYS A 169 -3.11 4.94 16.08
C CYS A 169 -1.63 4.78 16.36
N CYS A 170 -1.15 5.43 17.42
CA CYS A 170 0.23 5.35 17.88
C CYS A 170 0.30 4.82 19.32
N TYR A 171 1.16 3.82 19.53
CA TYR A 171 1.49 3.31 20.86
C TYR A 171 3.01 3.07 20.99
N PRO A 172 3.53 2.95 22.21
CA PRO A 172 4.84 2.31 22.43
C PRO A 172 4.83 0.89 21.86
N SER A 173 5.95 0.45 21.26
CA SER A 173 6.01 -0.80 20.49
C SER A 173 5.61 -2.04 21.31
N GLY A 174 5.93 -2.08 22.60
CA GLY A 174 5.51 -3.17 23.48
C GLY A 174 3.99 -3.23 23.69
N THR A 175 3.36 -2.08 23.92
CA THR A 175 1.90 -1.98 24.07
C THR A 175 1.19 -2.29 22.75
N MET A 176 1.74 -1.86 21.62
CA MET A 176 1.20 -2.19 20.29
C MET A 176 1.24 -3.71 20.03
N ALA A 177 2.36 -4.36 20.35
CA ALA A 177 2.50 -5.80 20.20
C ALA A 177 1.51 -6.58 21.07
N GLU A 178 1.19 -6.09 22.27
CA GLU A 178 0.16 -6.67 23.15
C GLU A 178 -1.26 -6.44 22.60
N LEU A 179 -1.55 -5.22 22.13
CA LEU A 179 -2.85 -4.85 21.56
C LEU A 179 -3.22 -5.78 20.38
N LEU A 180 -2.26 -6.05 19.51
CA LEU A 180 -2.45 -6.87 18.30
C LEU A 180 -2.66 -8.35 18.57
N LYS A 181 -2.35 -8.84 19.77
CA LYS A 181 -2.57 -10.24 20.15
C LYS A 181 -3.97 -10.51 20.69
N GLY A 182 -4.63 -9.49 21.22
CA GLY A 182 -5.98 -9.60 21.76
C GLY A 182 -7.05 -9.31 20.70
N ASP A 183 -8.31 -9.53 21.06
CA ASP A 183 -9.48 -9.20 20.22
C ASP A 183 -9.51 -7.70 19.82
N ALA A 184 -8.88 -6.84 20.64
CA ALA A 184 -8.73 -5.40 20.37
C ALA A 184 -7.76 -5.08 19.20
N GLY A 185 -7.05 -6.08 18.67
CA GLY A 185 -6.19 -5.97 17.50
C GLY A 185 -6.84 -6.47 16.21
N GLU A 186 -8.03 -7.09 16.29
CA GLU A 186 -8.72 -7.62 15.11
C GLU A 186 -9.12 -6.47 14.19
N GLY A 187 -8.67 -6.52 12.92
CA GLY A 187 -8.92 -5.46 11.96
C GLY A 187 -7.92 -4.29 12.00
N LEU A 188 -6.79 -4.45 12.70
CA LEU A 188 -5.67 -3.51 12.64
C LEU A 188 -4.48 -4.11 11.89
N ASP A 189 -3.84 -3.30 11.04
CA ASP A 189 -2.57 -3.62 10.40
C ASP A 189 -1.44 -2.76 10.96
N LEU A 190 -0.29 -3.39 11.24
CA LEU A 190 0.93 -2.69 11.66
C LEU A 190 1.54 -1.95 10.48
N VAL A 191 1.85 -0.68 10.70
CA VAL A 191 2.71 0.07 9.78
C VAL A 191 4.15 -0.43 9.97
N PRO A 192 4.84 -0.92 8.91
CA PRO A 192 6.19 -1.43 9.03
C PRO A 192 7.16 -0.35 9.51
N GLY A 193 7.95 -0.68 10.55
CA GLY A 193 8.97 0.20 11.11
C GLY A 193 8.78 0.51 12.60
N SER A 194 9.81 1.10 13.20
CA SER A 194 9.76 1.71 14.53
C SER A 194 10.15 3.17 14.37
N PHE A 195 9.25 4.05 14.77
CA PHE A 195 9.37 5.49 14.56
C PHE A 195 9.64 6.12 15.93
N HIS A 196 10.84 6.66 16.13
CA HIS A 196 11.42 7.03 17.42
C HIS A 196 11.87 5.82 18.27
N GLU A 197 13.18 5.76 18.53
CA GLU A 197 13.80 4.76 19.42
C GLU A 197 13.36 5.04 20.86
N GLN A 198 12.86 4.01 21.53
CA GLN A 198 12.40 4.12 22.91
C GLN A 198 13.18 3.15 23.77
N SER A 199 13.81 3.68 24.81
CA SER A 199 14.53 2.87 25.79
C SER A 199 13.78 2.91 27.11
N VAL A 200 13.42 1.73 27.62
CA VAL A 200 12.91 1.61 28.98
C VAL A 200 14.10 1.63 29.92
N VAL A 201 14.11 2.59 30.84
CA VAL A 201 15.19 2.78 31.80
C VAL A 201 14.66 2.62 33.23
N MET A 202 15.52 2.14 34.12
CA MET A 202 15.23 2.13 35.56
C MET A 202 15.74 3.43 36.17
N TYR A 203 14.85 4.17 36.83
CA TYR A 203 15.22 5.30 37.66
C TYR A 203 15.23 4.88 39.13
N ALA A 204 16.31 5.23 39.84
CA ALA A 204 16.33 5.16 41.30
C ALA A 204 16.62 6.54 41.88
N HIS A 205 16.13 6.77 43.10
CA HIS A 205 16.41 7.98 43.84
C HIS A 205 17.92 8.11 44.12
N GLU A 206 18.44 9.34 44.14
CA GLU A 206 19.89 9.62 44.23
C GLU A 206 20.59 8.92 45.41
N SER A 207 19.86 8.67 46.50
CA SER A 207 20.34 7.93 47.67
C SER A 207 20.66 6.44 47.43
N TYR A 208 20.34 5.89 46.25
CA TYR A 208 20.57 4.48 45.87
C TYR A 208 21.59 4.34 44.72
N THR A 209 22.44 5.35 44.53
CA THR A 209 23.43 5.40 43.43
C THR A 209 24.38 4.19 43.42
N ASP A 210 24.85 3.73 44.58
CA ASP A 210 25.70 2.54 44.67
C ASP A 210 24.94 1.26 44.24
N THR A 211 23.65 1.18 44.57
CA THR A 211 22.79 0.05 44.18
C THR A 211 22.48 0.05 42.67
N LEU A 212 22.40 1.23 42.05
CA LEU A 212 22.20 1.33 40.59
C LEU A 212 23.37 0.73 39.80
N ALA A 213 24.61 0.88 40.28
CA ALA A 213 25.78 0.30 39.62
C ALA A 213 25.69 -1.24 39.57
N ASP A 214 25.33 -1.86 40.70
CA ASP A 214 25.15 -3.31 40.79
C ASP A 214 23.99 -3.80 39.92
N ILE A 215 22.87 -3.07 39.90
CA ILE A 215 21.73 -3.37 39.03
C ILE A 215 22.12 -3.29 37.54
N ASN A 216 22.86 -2.26 37.14
CA ASN A 216 23.33 -2.10 35.76
C ASN A 216 24.26 -3.25 35.34
N LEU A 217 25.19 -3.67 36.21
CA LEU A 217 26.05 -4.82 35.96
C LEU A 217 25.24 -6.11 35.81
N ALA A 218 24.24 -6.33 36.66
CA ALA A 218 23.35 -7.48 36.58
C ALA A 218 22.56 -7.50 35.27
N LEU A 219 22.02 -6.35 34.84
CA LEU A 219 21.28 -6.23 33.58
C LEU A 219 22.17 -6.53 32.37
N MET A 220 23.41 -6.00 32.35
CA MET A 220 24.36 -6.33 31.28
C MET A 220 24.69 -7.83 31.25
N TRP A 221 24.87 -8.46 32.41
CA TRP A 221 25.12 -9.90 32.47
C TRP A 221 23.92 -10.70 31.94
N LEU A 222 22.69 -10.34 32.30
CA LEU A 222 21.48 -10.99 31.80
C LEU A 222 21.36 -10.87 30.26
N TRP A 223 21.69 -9.70 29.72
CA TRP A 223 21.70 -9.46 28.28
C TRP A 223 22.79 -10.29 27.56
N GLN A 224 24.03 -10.24 28.04
CA GLN A 224 25.14 -10.98 27.42
C GLN A 224 24.95 -12.50 27.41
N ASN A 225 24.20 -13.05 28.36
CA ASN A 225 23.94 -14.49 28.47
C ASN A 225 22.65 -14.94 27.75
N GLY A 226 21.99 -14.08 26.98
CA GLY A 226 20.80 -14.47 26.21
C GLY A 226 19.52 -14.61 27.06
N PHE A 227 19.54 -14.18 28.33
CA PHE A 227 18.42 -14.38 29.24
C PHE A 227 17.27 -13.43 28.95
N ILE A 228 17.58 -12.22 28.47
CA ILE A 228 16.56 -11.22 28.08
C ILE A 228 15.75 -11.73 26.89
N GLU A 229 16.39 -12.35 25.91
CA GLU A 229 15.78 -12.97 24.74
C GLU A 229 14.86 -14.11 25.17
N THR A 230 15.30 -14.94 26.13
CA THR A 230 14.46 -16.01 26.70
C THR A 230 13.20 -15.46 27.38
N LEU A 231 13.32 -14.33 28.09
CA LEU A 231 12.16 -13.66 28.70
C LEU A 231 11.23 -13.07 27.63
N GLN A 232 11.78 -12.47 26.58
CA GLN A 232 11.02 -11.93 25.47
C GLN A 232 10.27 -13.05 24.74
N GLU A 233 10.90 -14.17 24.40
CA GLU A 233 10.22 -15.29 23.76
C GLU A 233 9.07 -15.83 24.62
N LYS A 234 9.30 -16.00 25.93
CA LYS A 234 8.33 -16.56 26.86
C LYS A 234 7.09 -15.68 27.07
N TRP A 235 7.28 -14.37 27.17
CA TRP A 235 6.21 -13.44 27.56
C TRP A 235 5.69 -12.58 26.42
N MET A 236 6.48 -12.40 25.36
CA MET A 236 6.17 -11.53 24.24
C MET A 236 5.91 -12.31 22.95
N GLU A 237 5.91 -13.66 22.92
CA GLU A 237 5.62 -14.56 21.77
C GLU A 237 5.53 -13.81 20.43
N ALA A 238 6.65 -13.47 19.82
CA ALA A 238 6.62 -12.73 18.55
C ALA A 238 6.47 -13.72 17.39
N PRO A 239 5.57 -13.47 16.41
CA PRO A 239 5.66 -14.11 15.12
C PRO A 239 6.96 -13.65 14.45
N SER A 240 7.86 -14.61 14.18
CA SER A 240 9.00 -14.56 13.26
C SER A 240 9.84 -13.27 13.25
N ALA A 241 10.88 -13.24 14.09
CA ALA A 241 12.31 -13.02 13.80
C ALA A 241 12.82 -11.98 12.76
N GLU A 242 12.00 -11.28 11.98
CA GLU A 242 12.50 -10.30 10.99
C GLU A 242 11.83 -8.92 11.04
N ARG A 243 10.81 -8.68 11.88
CA ARG A 243 10.14 -7.36 11.98
C ARG A 243 10.32 -6.58 13.28
N TYR A 244 10.97 -7.15 14.29
CA TYR A 244 11.25 -6.47 15.57
C TYR A 244 12.75 -6.24 15.82
N LEU A 245 13.59 -6.46 14.80
CA LEU A 245 15.03 -6.15 14.83
C LEU A 245 15.30 -4.64 14.74
N CYS A 246 14.73 -3.87 15.67
CA CYS A 246 15.16 -2.51 16.01
C CYS A 246 15.21 -2.27 17.53
N CYS A 247 14.98 -3.28 18.39
CA CYS A 247 15.46 -3.24 19.79
C CYS A 247 16.97 -3.54 19.89
N GLY A 248 17.70 -3.33 18.79
CA GLY A 248 19.10 -3.64 18.61
C GLY A 248 19.96 -2.39 18.50
N SER A 249 19.77 -1.40 19.38
CA SER A 249 20.82 -0.42 19.66
C SER A 249 20.55 0.30 20.97
N GLN A 250 21.51 0.21 21.89
CA GLN A 250 21.68 1.12 23.03
C GLN A 250 20.56 1.10 24.11
N PHE A 251 20.76 0.23 25.10
CA PHE A 251 20.65 0.71 26.48
C PHE A 251 21.59 1.91 26.64
N GLY A 252 21.08 3.11 26.35
CA GLY A 252 21.80 4.36 26.53
C GLY A 252 22.00 4.61 28.02
N MET A 253 23.19 4.29 28.52
CA MET A 253 23.68 4.80 29.79
C MET A 253 23.93 6.30 29.64
N THR A 254 23.10 7.10 30.29
CA THR A 254 23.47 8.48 30.60
C THR A 254 23.88 8.50 32.07
N ILE A 255 25.14 8.83 32.33
CA ILE A 255 25.65 9.18 33.67
C ILE A 255 25.20 10.60 33.99
#